data_AF-A0A8S3HYV7-F1
#
_entry.id   AF-A0A8S3HYV7-F1
#
_cell.length_a   1.000
_cell.length_b   1.000
_cell.length_c   1.000
_cell.angle_alpha   90.00
_cell.angle_beta   90.00
_cell.angle_gamma   90.00
#
_symmetry.space_group_name_H-M   'P 1'
#
loop_
_entity.id
_entity.type
_entity.pdbx_description
1 polymer ?
#
loop_
_entity_poly.entity_id
_entity_poly.type
_entity_poly.pdbx_seq_one_letter_code
_entity_poly.pdbx_strand_id
1 'polypeptide(L)'
;MSFYQVIKLLKLNDDQIKSVTLVYNDKDPLSADYTLNLSNDSILLHFDSITQRLKLIELYDLKKVKLKYFGNYFNSPQIVPTIENVNEIFGPTRPGDYNRESQSFLMHFPGLTFFFNQIGSQVETKSMHGLHSLQFPPGQSPVVSKIYIYYGNVPLEYTVPPLPVSCFNRSVFLDKLSNLVENQKTIGLTCRLMVE
;
A
#
# COMPACT_ATOMS: atom_id res chain seq x y z
N MET A 1 8.72 9.69 5.15
CA MET A 1 8.34 10.23 6.47
C MET A 1 8.81 9.25 7.54
N SER A 2 9.45 9.73 8.61
CA SER A 2 9.91 8.85 9.70
C SER A 2 8.86 8.65 10.78
N PHE A 3 8.95 7.55 11.52
CA PHE A 3 8.09 7.22 12.65
C PHE A 3 8.05 8.36 13.68
N TYR A 4 9.22 8.88 14.07
CA TYR A 4 9.34 10.00 15.00
C TYR A 4 8.58 11.25 14.53
N GLN A 5 8.70 11.61 13.25
CA GLN A 5 7.99 12.76 12.69
C GLN A 5 6.47 12.57 12.77
N VAL A 6 5.97 11.36 12.47
CA VAL A 6 4.54 11.04 12.57
C VAL A 6 4.05 11.14 14.00
N ILE A 7 4.76 10.55 14.97
CA ILE A 7 4.39 10.67 16.40
C ILE A 7 4.34 12.14 16.84
N LYS A 8 5.31 12.96 16.41
CA LYS A 8 5.30 14.39 16.72
C LYS A 8 4.10 15.09 16.10
N LEU A 9 3.76 14.81 14.85
CA LEU A 9 2.59 15.38 14.18
C LEU A 9 1.28 14.95 14.86
N LEU A 10 1.16 13.68 15.24
CA LEU A 10 -0.03 13.18 15.95
C LEU A 10 -0.20 13.86 17.31
N LYS A 11 0.89 14.05 18.06
CA LYS A 11 0.86 14.78 19.33
C LYS A 11 0.51 16.27 19.17
N LEU A 12 0.89 16.89 18.07
CA LEU A 12 0.58 18.29 17.78
C LEU A 12 -0.88 18.50 17.33
N ASN A 13 -1.54 17.44 16.85
CA ASN A 13 -2.93 17.46 16.38
C ASN A 13 -3.79 16.51 17.23
N ASP A 14 -3.46 16.41 18.52
CA ASP A 14 -4.10 15.49 19.44
C ASP A 14 -5.55 15.89 19.72
N ASP A 15 -5.96 17.13 19.43
CA ASP A 15 -7.33 17.63 19.45
C ASP A 15 -8.22 17.00 18.36
N GLN A 16 -7.66 16.76 17.18
CA GLN A 16 -8.39 16.23 16.02
C GLN A 16 -8.22 14.71 15.86
N ILE A 17 -6.99 14.20 16.04
CA ILE A 17 -6.67 12.79 15.80
C ILE A 17 -6.66 12.06 17.15
N LYS A 18 -7.70 11.28 17.39
CA LYS A 18 -7.93 10.53 18.64
C LYS A 18 -7.81 9.02 18.42
N SER A 19 -7.70 8.29 19.53
CA SER A 19 -7.66 6.81 19.53
C SER A 19 -6.52 6.24 18.68
N VAL A 20 -5.30 6.69 18.98
CA VAL A 20 -4.07 6.20 18.35
C VAL A 20 -3.44 5.13 19.22
N THR A 21 -3.20 3.95 18.64
CA THR A 21 -2.52 2.83 19.31
C THR A 21 -1.25 2.46 18.56
N LEU A 22 -0.14 2.33 19.28
CA LEU A 22 1.12 1.80 18.76
C LEU A 22 1.23 0.31 19.08
N VAL A 23 1.51 -0.50 18.07
CA VAL A 23 1.76 -1.94 18.19
C VAL A 23 3.19 -2.20 17.75
N TYR A 24 3.95 -2.91 18.60
CA TYR A 24 5.33 -3.30 18.36
C TYR A 24 5.71 -4.49 19.25
N ASN A 25 6.83 -5.16 18.94
CA ASN A 25 7.37 -6.20 19.80
C ASN A 25 8.28 -5.60 20.87
N ASP A 26 7.86 -5.61 22.13
CA ASP A 26 8.60 -5.02 23.24
C ASP A 26 9.85 -5.83 23.64
N LYS A 27 9.87 -7.14 23.33
CA LYS A 27 11.02 -8.02 23.62
C LYS A 27 12.10 -7.95 22.55
N ASP A 28 11.69 -7.76 21.30
CA ASP A 28 12.59 -7.61 20.15
C ASP A 28 12.01 -6.56 19.18
N PRO A 29 12.28 -5.27 19.40
CA PRO A 29 11.69 -4.19 18.61
C PRO A 29 12.06 -4.21 17.12
N LEU A 30 13.12 -4.92 16.74
CA LEU A 30 13.55 -5.01 15.33
C LEU A 30 12.96 -6.23 14.61
N SER A 31 12.37 -7.19 15.33
CA SER A 31 11.85 -8.44 14.75
C SER A 31 10.63 -8.24 13.86
N ALA A 32 9.87 -7.17 14.09
CA ALA A 32 8.60 -6.91 13.43
C ALA A 32 8.40 -5.41 13.24
N ASP A 33 7.66 -5.05 12.19
CA ASP A 33 7.31 -3.66 11.89
C ASP A 33 6.55 -2.99 13.04
N TYR A 34 6.73 -1.68 13.15
CA TYR A 34 5.90 -0.86 14.04
C TYR A 34 4.62 -0.50 13.31
N THR A 35 3.49 -0.65 13.99
CA THR A 35 2.19 -0.30 13.43
C THR A 35 1.50 0.77 14.27
N LEU A 36 1.11 1.88 13.65
CA LEU A 36 0.26 2.90 14.26
C LEU A 36 -1.16 2.77 13.74
N ASN A 37 -2.08 2.45 14.64
CA ASN A 37 -3.51 2.34 14.36
C ASN A 37 -4.26 3.61 14.78
N LEU A 38 -4.83 4.32 13.81
CA LEU A 38 -5.72 5.47 14.01
C LEU A 38 -7.16 4.95 13.89
N SER A 39 -7.71 4.44 14.99
CA SER A 39 -8.90 3.57 14.91
C SER A 39 -10.20 4.29 14.56
N ASN A 40 -10.25 5.59 14.81
CA ASN A 40 -11.40 6.45 14.47
C ASN A 40 -11.43 6.73 12.96
N ASP A 41 -10.25 6.86 12.34
CA ASP A 41 -10.08 7.16 10.93
C ASP A 41 -9.96 5.89 10.05
N SER A 42 -9.89 4.72 10.68
CA SER A 42 -9.68 3.43 10.01
C SER A 42 -8.39 3.36 9.18
N ILE A 43 -7.34 4.05 9.66
CA ILE A 43 -6.02 4.13 9.02
C ILE A 43 -5.02 3.34 9.87
N LEU A 44 -4.27 2.46 9.21
CA LEU A 44 -3.17 1.70 9.80
C LEU A 44 -1.87 2.04 9.07
N LEU A 45 -0.90 2.60 9.79
CA LEU A 45 0.39 3.01 9.26
C LEU A 45 1.46 2.00 9.67
N HIS A 46 2.11 1.38 8.68
CA HIS A 46 3.16 0.38 8.90
C HIS A 46 4.54 1.01 8.65
N PHE A 47 5.41 0.92 9.65
CA PHE A 47 6.77 1.42 9.61
C PHE A 47 7.75 0.26 9.67
N ASP A 48 8.71 0.29 8.76
CA ASP A 48 9.82 -0.66 8.74
C ASP A 48 10.56 -0.69 10.08
N SER A 49 10.81 -1.89 10.62
CA SER A 49 11.39 -2.05 11.95
C SER A 49 12.82 -1.50 12.09
N ILE A 50 13.57 -1.53 10.99
CA ILE A 50 14.99 -1.14 10.95
C ILE A 50 15.11 0.36 10.64
N THR A 51 14.55 0.79 9.52
CA THR A 51 14.68 2.17 9.04
C THR A 51 13.71 3.13 9.72
N GLN A 52 12.67 2.62 10.40
CA GLN A 52 11.61 3.39 11.05
C GLN A 52 10.92 4.38 10.09
N ARG A 53 10.76 3.97 8.84
CA ARG A 53 10.13 4.77 7.79
C ARG A 53 8.83 4.10 7.35
N LEU A 54 7.84 4.94 7.05
CA LEU A 54 6.53 4.48 6.57
C LEU A 54 6.71 3.70 5.26
N LYS A 55 6.19 2.48 5.21
CA LYS A 55 6.28 1.58 4.04
C LYS A 55 4.91 1.21 3.46
N LEU A 56 3.88 1.19 4.30
CA LEU A 56 2.52 0.85 3.88
C LEU A 56 1.50 1.67 4.69
N ILE A 57 0.47 2.16 3.99
CA ILE A 57 -0.75 2.69 4.58
C ILE A 57 -1.87 1.72 4.23
N GLU A 58 -2.56 1.20 5.24
CA GLU A 58 -3.73 0.34 5.09
C GLU A 58 -4.98 1.07 5.56
N LEU A 59 -6.03 1.03 4.73
CA LEU A 59 -7.38 1.42 5.11
C LEU A 59 -8.21 0.15 5.29
N TYR A 60 -8.78 -0.06 6.47
CA TYR A 60 -9.41 -1.35 6.82
C TYR A 60 -10.92 -1.28 7.08
N ASP A 61 -11.50 -0.08 7.19
CA ASP A 61 -12.95 0.13 7.25
C ASP A 61 -13.32 1.41 6.51
N LEU A 62 -13.70 1.23 5.25
CA LEU A 62 -14.02 2.30 4.32
C LEU A 62 -15.31 3.06 4.66
N LYS A 63 -16.17 2.54 5.55
CA LYS A 63 -17.41 3.22 5.96
C LYS A 63 -17.13 4.50 6.75
N LYS A 64 -15.96 4.59 7.38
CA LYS A 64 -15.53 5.77 8.16
C LYS A 64 -14.75 6.80 7.35
N VAL A 65 -14.46 6.52 6.09
CA VAL A 65 -13.56 7.36 5.28
C VAL A 65 -14.28 7.84 4.03
N LYS A 66 -14.01 9.09 3.61
CA LYS A 66 -14.43 9.60 2.29
C LYS A 66 -13.20 9.70 1.41
N LEU A 67 -13.22 9.04 0.24
CA LEU A 67 -12.08 8.97 -0.66
C LEU A 67 -12.43 9.52 -2.03
N LYS A 68 -11.48 10.28 -2.61
CA LYS A 68 -11.55 10.80 -3.96
C LYS A 68 -10.34 10.39 -4.77
N TYR A 69 -10.54 10.25 -6.08
CA TYR A 69 -9.48 10.11 -7.06
C TYR A 69 -9.78 11.01 -8.26
N PHE A 70 -8.81 11.83 -8.67
CA PHE A 70 -8.99 12.90 -9.67
C PHE A 70 -10.26 13.75 -9.48
N GLY A 71 -10.57 14.09 -8.22
CA GLY A 71 -11.73 14.92 -7.87
C GLY A 71 -13.07 14.16 -7.73
N ASN A 72 -13.15 12.92 -8.23
CA ASN A 72 -14.35 12.08 -8.15
C ASN A 72 -14.35 11.24 -6.87
N TYR A 73 -15.47 11.23 -6.15
CA TYR A 73 -15.64 10.33 -5.01
C TYR A 73 -15.84 8.90 -5.50
N PHE A 74 -15.03 7.96 -5.00
CA PHE A 74 -15.24 6.53 -5.24
C PHE A 74 -15.68 5.78 -3.97
N ASN A 75 -15.52 6.41 -2.80
CA ASN A 75 -16.00 5.89 -1.52
C ASN A 75 -16.55 7.06 -0.68
N SER A 76 -17.82 6.97 -0.29
CA SER A 76 -18.49 7.92 0.61
C SER A 76 -19.74 7.27 1.20
N PRO A 77 -20.43 7.88 2.19
CA PRO A 77 -21.70 7.34 2.68
C PRO A 77 -22.78 7.16 1.59
N GLN A 78 -22.65 7.85 0.46
CA GLN A 78 -23.56 7.77 -0.70
C GLN A 78 -23.01 6.87 -1.82
N ILE A 79 -21.70 6.58 -1.82
CA ILE A 79 -21.02 5.89 -2.92
C ILE A 79 -20.26 4.71 -2.33
N VAL A 80 -20.73 3.50 -2.64
CA VAL A 80 -20.08 2.27 -2.24
C VAL A 80 -18.96 1.94 -3.25
N PRO A 81 -17.74 1.61 -2.81
CA PRO A 81 -16.63 1.30 -3.70
C PRO A 81 -16.76 -0.13 -4.24
N THR A 82 -17.61 -0.34 -5.25
CA THR A 82 -17.71 -1.63 -5.95
C THR A 82 -16.56 -1.81 -6.92
N ILE A 83 -16.33 -3.04 -7.37
CA ILE A 83 -15.31 -3.33 -8.39
C ILE A 83 -15.57 -2.56 -9.71
N GLU A 84 -16.82 -2.37 -10.11
CA GLU A 84 -17.20 -1.60 -11.30
C GLU A 84 -16.86 -0.12 -11.12
N ASN A 85 -17.21 0.46 -9.97
CA ASN A 85 -16.87 1.85 -9.64
C ASN A 85 -15.35 2.07 -9.65
N VAL A 86 -14.58 1.10 -9.14
CA VAL A 86 -13.11 1.16 -9.18
C VAL A 86 -12.62 1.11 -10.63
N ASN A 87 -13.13 0.18 -11.46
CA ASN A 87 -12.75 0.08 -12.87
C ASN A 87 -13.13 1.33 -13.68
N GLU A 88 -14.25 1.98 -13.37
CA GLU A 88 -14.69 3.21 -14.02
C GLU A 88 -13.79 4.40 -13.67
N ILE A 89 -13.45 4.55 -12.38
CA ILE A 89 -12.72 5.72 -11.88
C ILE A 89 -11.20 5.60 -12.08
N PHE A 90 -10.65 4.41 -11.88
CA PHE A 90 -9.20 4.18 -11.99
C PHE A 90 -8.78 3.61 -13.35
N GLY A 91 -9.74 3.14 -14.15
CA GLY A 91 -9.51 2.54 -15.46
C GLY A 91 -9.21 1.04 -15.38
N PRO A 92 -9.09 0.40 -16.56
CA PRO A 92 -8.81 -1.03 -16.65
C PRO A 92 -7.43 -1.37 -16.09
N THR A 93 -7.35 -2.46 -15.34
CA THR A 93 -6.09 -3.02 -14.81
C THR A 93 -5.73 -4.32 -15.49
N ARG A 94 -4.51 -4.81 -15.20
CA ARG A 94 -4.18 -6.23 -15.43
C ARG A 94 -5.16 -7.10 -14.62
N PRO A 95 -5.52 -8.31 -15.09
CA PRO A 95 -6.39 -9.19 -14.32
C PRO A 95 -5.82 -9.37 -12.93
N GLY A 96 -6.60 -9.02 -11.91
CA GLY A 96 -6.18 -9.09 -10.52
C GLY A 96 -5.99 -10.54 -10.04
N ASP A 97 -5.37 -10.68 -8.88
CA ASP A 97 -5.04 -11.98 -8.32
C ASP A 97 -6.21 -12.49 -7.48
N TYR A 98 -6.88 -13.54 -7.96
CA TYR A 98 -7.94 -14.22 -7.21
C TYR A 98 -7.38 -15.43 -6.45
N ASN A 99 -7.52 -15.39 -5.13
CA ASN A 99 -7.22 -16.52 -4.27
C ASN A 99 -8.52 -17.28 -3.93
N ARG A 100 -8.61 -18.53 -4.41
CA ARG A 100 -9.77 -19.42 -4.20
C ARG A 100 -9.92 -19.88 -2.76
N GLU A 101 -8.82 -20.03 -2.01
CA GLU A 101 -8.83 -20.52 -0.63
C GLU A 101 -9.38 -19.47 0.32
N SER A 102 -8.92 -18.23 0.17
CA SER A 102 -9.36 -17.09 0.98
C SER A 102 -10.59 -16.38 0.41
N GLN A 103 -11.11 -16.81 -0.75
CA GLN A 103 -12.21 -16.15 -1.47
C GLN A 103 -11.99 -14.64 -1.61
N SER A 104 -10.73 -14.27 -1.86
CA SER A 104 -10.29 -12.88 -1.88
C SER A 104 -9.69 -12.52 -3.22
N PHE A 105 -9.89 -11.29 -3.64
CA PHE A 105 -9.36 -10.76 -4.89
C PHE A 105 -8.60 -9.47 -4.66
N LEU A 106 -7.42 -9.39 -5.26
CA LEU A 106 -6.56 -8.23 -5.21
C LEU A 106 -6.52 -7.58 -6.59
N MET A 107 -6.86 -6.29 -6.65
CA MET A 107 -6.72 -5.48 -7.85
C MET A 107 -5.57 -4.50 -7.67
N HIS A 108 -4.54 -4.63 -8.51
CA HIS A 108 -3.30 -3.89 -8.40
C HIS A 108 -3.25 -2.67 -9.33
N PHE A 109 -2.82 -1.56 -8.77
CA PHE A 109 -2.45 -0.32 -9.44
C PHE A 109 -1.04 0.10 -8.98
N PRO A 110 -0.33 0.95 -9.75
CA PRO A 110 0.90 1.55 -9.28
C PRO A 110 0.69 2.29 -7.95
N GLY A 111 1.37 1.83 -6.90
CA GLY A 111 1.32 2.38 -5.55
C GLY A 111 0.03 2.15 -4.77
N LEU A 112 -0.92 1.35 -5.29
CA LEU A 112 -2.24 1.17 -4.72
C LEU A 112 -2.77 -0.24 -4.99
N THR A 113 -3.38 -0.89 -4.00
CA THR A 113 -4.09 -2.16 -4.22
C THR A 113 -5.43 -2.14 -3.51
N PHE A 114 -6.47 -2.56 -4.22
CA PHE A 114 -7.80 -2.79 -3.66
C PHE A 114 -7.97 -4.26 -3.31
N PHE A 115 -8.51 -4.51 -2.13
CA PHE A 115 -8.76 -5.85 -1.63
C PHE A 115 -10.26 -6.08 -1.47
N PHE A 116 -10.76 -7.11 -2.13
CA PHE A 116 -12.15 -7.53 -2.13
C PHE A 116 -12.25 -8.86 -1.41
N ASN A 117 -13.13 -8.94 -0.41
CA ASN A 117 -13.39 -10.17 0.34
C ASN A 117 -14.72 -10.78 -0.06
N GLN A 118 -14.95 -12.03 0.36
CA GLN A 118 -16.20 -12.77 0.16
C GLN A 118 -16.61 -12.86 -1.31
N ILE A 119 -15.63 -13.02 -2.20
CA ILE A 119 -15.92 -13.30 -3.60
C ILE A 119 -16.33 -14.77 -3.71
N GLY A 120 -17.59 -15.00 -4.09
CA GLY A 120 -18.12 -16.35 -4.22
C GLY A 120 -17.30 -17.23 -5.17
N SER A 121 -17.31 -18.55 -4.97
CA SER A 121 -16.55 -19.50 -5.80
C SER A 121 -17.00 -19.56 -7.27
N GLN A 122 -18.12 -18.91 -7.61
CA GLN A 122 -18.79 -18.95 -8.92
C GLN A 122 -18.32 -17.84 -9.87
N VAL A 123 -17.22 -17.14 -9.58
CA VAL A 123 -16.69 -16.15 -10.52
C VAL A 123 -16.13 -16.87 -11.74
N GLU A 124 -16.92 -16.88 -12.82
CA GLU A 124 -16.50 -17.37 -14.11
C GLU A 124 -15.47 -16.39 -14.71
N THR A 125 -14.23 -16.85 -14.87
CA THR A 125 -13.26 -16.17 -15.72
C THR A 125 -13.60 -16.46 -17.17
N LYS A 126 -14.49 -15.67 -17.79
CA LYS A 126 -14.71 -15.78 -19.23
C LYS A 126 -13.56 -15.11 -19.95
N SER A 127 -12.81 -15.90 -20.72
CA SER A 127 -11.85 -15.39 -21.68
C SER A 127 -12.61 -14.96 -22.93
N MET A 128 -12.85 -13.67 -23.07
CA MET A 128 -13.13 -13.09 -24.38
C MET A 128 -11.85 -12.41 -24.86
N HIS A 129 -11.33 -12.85 -26.01
CA HIS A 129 -10.17 -12.25 -26.67
C HIS A 129 -8.85 -12.28 -25.86
N GLY A 130 -8.65 -13.26 -24.97
CA GLY A 130 -7.42 -13.37 -24.16
C GLY A 130 -7.40 -12.46 -22.94
N LEU A 131 -8.49 -11.77 -22.64
CA LEU A 131 -8.69 -11.01 -21.40
C LEU A 131 -9.57 -11.82 -20.45
N HIS A 132 -9.02 -12.18 -19.29
CA HIS A 132 -9.80 -12.76 -18.20
C HIS A 132 -10.63 -11.65 -17.54
N SER A 133 -11.94 -11.67 -17.78
CA SER A 133 -12.88 -10.79 -17.06
C SER A 133 -13.57 -11.58 -15.95
N LEU A 134 -13.57 -11.03 -14.74
CA LEU A 134 -14.39 -11.56 -13.65
C LEU A 134 -15.82 -11.06 -13.86
N GLN A 135 -16.77 -11.96 -14.06
CA GLN A 135 -18.18 -11.62 -14.12
C GLN A 135 -18.84 -11.95 -12.78
N PHE A 136 -19.58 -10.98 -12.24
CA PHE A 136 -20.35 -11.13 -11.02
C PHE A 136 -21.84 -11.14 -11.34
N PRO A 137 -22.65 -11.96 -10.65
CA PRO A 137 -24.10 -11.91 -10.79
C PRO A 137 -24.64 -10.51 -10.48
N PRO A 138 -25.75 -10.08 -11.13
CA PRO A 138 -26.37 -8.79 -10.85
C PRO A 138 -26.68 -8.64 -9.34
N GLY A 139 -26.20 -7.56 -8.73
CA GLY A 139 -26.39 -7.29 -7.30
C GLY A 139 -25.42 -8.00 -6.36
N GLN A 140 -24.44 -8.77 -6.87
CA GLN A 140 -23.37 -9.41 -6.09
C GLN A 140 -21.98 -8.84 -6.42
N SER A 141 -21.93 -7.60 -6.92
CA SER A 141 -20.66 -6.91 -7.19
C SER A 141 -19.83 -6.78 -5.90
N PRO A 142 -18.59 -7.29 -5.88
CA PRO A 142 -17.71 -7.18 -4.72
C PRO A 142 -17.46 -5.72 -4.36
N VAL A 143 -17.44 -5.46 -3.07
CA VAL A 143 -17.12 -4.15 -2.49
C VAL A 143 -15.70 -4.19 -1.94
N VAL A 144 -14.96 -3.11 -2.12
CA VAL A 144 -13.64 -2.96 -1.55
C VAL A 144 -13.74 -3.06 -0.02
N SER A 145 -13.00 -3.99 0.55
CA SER A 145 -12.89 -4.22 1.98
C SER A 145 -11.69 -3.52 2.59
N LYS A 146 -10.55 -3.52 1.87
CA LYS A 146 -9.33 -2.83 2.28
C LYS A 146 -8.64 -2.15 1.11
N ILE A 147 -7.85 -1.13 1.43
CA ILE A 147 -6.98 -0.43 0.47
C ILE A 147 -5.57 -0.41 1.03
N TYR A 148 -4.59 -0.77 0.21
CA TYR A 148 -3.18 -0.68 0.52
C TYR A 148 -2.54 0.39 -0.35
N ILE A 149 -1.87 1.36 0.26
CA ILE A 149 -1.11 2.41 -0.42
C ILE A 149 0.36 2.24 -0.06
N TYR A 150 1.20 2.08 -1.07
CA TYR A 150 2.62 1.72 -0.89
C TYR A 150 3.47 2.31 -2.02
N TYR A 151 4.79 2.16 -1.90
CA TYR A 151 5.72 2.54 -2.96
C TYR A 151 6.01 1.37 -3.90
N GLY A 152 5.95 1.63 -5.21
CA GLY A 152 6.24 0.65 -6.26
C GLY A 152 5.00 0.14 -6.99
N ASN A 153 5.19 -0.81 -7.91
CA ASN A 153 4.13 -1.26 -8.83
C ASN A 153 3.36 -2.49 -8.35
N VAL A 154 3.99 -3.37 -7.57
CA VAL A 154 3.42 -4.66 -7.14
C VAL A 154 3.84 -4.89 -5.68
N PRO A 155 2.95 -5.39 -4.82
CA PRO A 155 3.18 -5.47 -3.37
C PRO A 155 4.07 -6.63 -2.91
N LEU A 156 4.88 -7.25 -3.78
CA LEU A 156 5.67 -8.46 -3.47
C LEU A 156 6.42 -8.35 -2.13
N GLU A 157 7.00 -7.19 -1.86
CA GLU A 157 7.43 -6.77 -0.54
C GLU A 157 7.12 -5.28 -0.43
N TYR A 158 6.34 -4.84 0.57
CA TYR A 158 6.06 -3.42 0.78
C TYR A 158 7.36 -2.70 1.14
N THR A 159 8.06 -2.20 0.13
CA THR A 159 9.36 -1.55 0.30
C THR A 159 9.21 -0.13 0.79
N VAL A 160 10.21 0.31 1.55
CA VAL A 160 10.26 1.69 2.01
C VAL A 160 10.58 2.62 0.83
N PRO A 161 9.81 3.71 0.62
CA PRO A 161 10.08 4.66 -0.46
C PRO A 161 11.51 5.24 -0.37
N PRO A 162 12.17 5.60 -1.47
CA PRO A 162 13.46 6.30 -1.43
C PRO A 162 13.32 7.66 -0.76
N LEU A 163 14.41 8.16 -0.18
CA LEU A 163 14.42 9.51 0.38
C LEU A 163 14.40 10.54 -0.77
N PRO A 164 13.60 11.62 -0.67
CA PRO A 164 13.68 12.73 -1.61
C PRO A 164 15.09 13.31 -1.63
N VAL A 165 15.57 13.71 -2.81
CA VAL A 165 16.93 14.26 -2.97
C VAL A 165 17.14 15.53 -2.11
N SER A 166 16.08 16.32 -1.94
CA SER A 166 16.07 17.50 -1.07
C SER A 166 16.34 17.19 0.40
N CYS A 167 16.17 15.95 0.86
CA CYS A 167 16.51 15.56 2.23
C CYS A 167 18.03 15.51 2.46
N PHE A 168 18.85 15.58 1.41
CA PHE A 168 20.30 15.49 1.53
C PHE A 168 21.01 16.86 1.61
N ASN A 169 20.28 17.98 1.60
CA ASN A 169 20.82 19.34 1.78
C ASN A 169 22.09 19.60 0.94
N ARG A 170 22.04 19.35 -0.38
CA ARG A 170 23.20 19.44 -1.31
C ARG A 170 24.39 18.52 -1.00
N SER A 171 24.23 17.56 -0.10
CA SER A 171 25.26 16.56 0.19
C SER A 171 25.18 15.40 -0.79
N VAL A 172 26.32 14.82 -1.13
CA VAL A 172 26.39 13.59 -1.92
C VAL A 172 26.06 12.42 -1.01
N PHE A 173 25.03 11.64 -1.35
CA PHE A 173 24.62 10.48 -0.58
C PHE A 173 24.76 9.19 -1.38
N LEU A 174 25.17 8.09 -0.73
CA LEU A 174 25.28 6.78 -1.35
C LEU A 174 23.90 6.11 -1.38
N ASP A 175 23.31 5.99 -2.58
CA ASP A 175 22.02 5.34 -2.81
C ASP A 175 22.14 3.82 -2.86
N LYS A 176 23.16 3.33 -3.57
CA LYS A 176 23.39 1.89 -3.73
C LYS A 176 24.87 1.58 -3.81
N LEU A 177 25.28 0.56 -3.06
CA LEU A 177 26.59 -0.08 -3.20
C LEU A 177 26.39 -1.49 -3.73
N SER A 178 27.08 -1.85 -4.80
CA SER A 178 27.06 -3.21 -5.34
C SER A 178 28.46 -3.66 -5.71
N ASN A 179 28.71 -4.96 -5.56
CA ASN A 179 29.99 -5.55 -5.94
C ASN A 179 30.06 -5.66 -7.46
N LEU A 180 31.19 -5.25 -8.03
CA LEU A 180 31.57 -5.59 -9.39
C LEU A 180 32.29 -6.94 -9.33
N VAL A 181 31.68 -7.98 -9.90
CA VAL A 181 32.18 -9.36 -9.84
C VAL A 181 32.50 -9.83 -11.26
N GLU A 182 33.73 -10.32 -11.46
CA GLU A 182 34.18 -10.95 -12.69
C GLU A 182 34.85 -12.29 -12.34
N ASN A 183 34.51 -13.37 -13.04
CA ASN A 183 35.01 -14.71 -12.76
C ASN A 183 34.89 -15.14 -11.28
N GLN A 184 33.75 -14.86 -10.66
CA GLN A 184 33.47 -15.13 -9.23
C GLN A 184 34.42 -14.42 -8.25
N LYS A 185 35.19 -13.43 -8.70
CA LYS A 185 36.03 -12.59 -7.84
C LYS A 185 35.50 -11.17 -7.84
N THR A 186 35.42 -10.55 -6.65
CA THR A 186 35.11 -9.14 -6.52
C THR A 186 36.31 -8.34 -7.03
N ILE A 187 36.12 -7.64 -8.16
CA ILE A 187 37.13 -6.82 -8.80
C ILE A 187 36.96 -5.33 -8.47
N GLY A 188 35.81 -4.95 -7.92
CA GLY A 188 35.55 -3.56 -7.53
C GLY A 188 34.20 -3.34 -6.88
N LEU A 189 33.88 -2.07 -6.67
CA LEU A 189 32.61 -1.60 -6.14
C LEU A 189 31.98 -0.62 -7.12
N THR A 190 30.70 -0.80 -7.37
CA THR A 190 29.87 0.16 -8.08
C THR A 190 29.05 0.92 -7.07
N CYS A 191 29.26 2.24 -7.00
CA CYS A 191 28.52 3.15 -6.14
C CYS A 191 27.55 3.97 -6.99
N ARG A 192 26.27 3.96 -6.63
CA ARG A 192 25.29 4.94 -7.13
C ARG A 192 25.17 6.04 -6.10
N LEU A 193 25.50 7.26 -6.50
CA LEU A 193 25.41 8.45 -5.64
C LEU A 193 24.19 9.28 -6.07
N MET A 194 23.49 9.85 -5.09
CA MET A 194 22.49 10.89 -5.30
C MET A 194 23.10 12.25 -4.96
N VAL A 195 22.88 13.21 -5.85
CA VAL A 195 23.32 14.60 -5.71
C VAL A 195 22.15 15.49 -6.13
N GLU A 196 21.94 16.58 -5.41
CA GLU A 196 20.95 17.62 -5.72
C GLU A 196 21.45 18.58 -6.81
#